data_AF-A0A3D5EYF0-F1
#
_entry.id   AF-A0A3D5EYF0-F1
#
_cell.length_a   1.000
_cell.length_b   1.000
_cell.length_c   1.000
_cell.angle_alpha   90.00
_cell.angle_beta   90.00
_cell.angle_gamma   90.00
#
_symmetry.space_group_name_H-M   'P 1'
#
loop_
_entity.id
_entity.type
_entity.pdbx_description
1 polymer ?
#
loop_
_entity_poly.entity_id
_entity_poly.type
_entity_poly.pdbx_seq_one_letter_code
_entity_poly.pdbx_strand_id
1 'polypeptide(L)'
;ITAPETRVVLFALSALALIGTLLLARYLVGSKFGRVLTAIRDSESRVMFIGYNPLWYKLFVWTLSAMLCAVAGALYVPQVGIINPSEMSVGNSIEIAIWVAVGGRGTLIGPVIGAFLVNLAKSWFTVSFPEYWLFFLGTLFIVATLYLP
;
A
#
# COMPACT_ATOMS: atom_id res chain seq x y z
N ILE A 1 -12.56 -15.26 18.76
CA ILE A 1 -11.69 -14.14 18.35
C ILE A 1 -10.74 -13.70 19.48
N THR A 2 -11.13 -13.84 20.75
CA THR A 2 -10.29 -13.52 21.92
C THR A 2 -9.32 -14.63 22.34
N ALA A 3 -9.43 -15.84 21.79
CA ALA A 3 -8.48 -16.92 22.04
C ALA A 3 -7.10 -16.57 21.42
N PRO A 4 -5.99 -16.73 22.18
CA PRO A 4 -4.65 -16.35 21.73
C PRO A 4 -4.26 -17.06 20.42
N GLU A 5 -4.68 -18.31 20.25
CA GLU A 5 -4.48 -19.12 19.05
C GLU A 5 -5.12 -18.50 17.79
N THR A 6 -6.33 -17.95 17.89
CA THR A 6 -7.00 -17.31 16.75
C THR A 6 -6.28 -16.04 16.31
N ARG A 7 -5.75 -15.26 17.26
CA ARG A 7 -4.96 -14.05 16.94
C ARG A 7 -3.66 -14.40 16.23
N VAL A 8 -2.96 -15.41 16.71
CA VAL A 8 -1.72 -15.89 16.06
C VAL A 8 -1.98 -16.35 14.64
N VAL A 9 -3.08 -17.08 14.40
CA VAL A 9 -3.47 -17.50 13.05
C VAL A 9 -3.78 -16.30 12.13
N LEU A 10 -4.51 -15.29 12.62
CA LEU A 10 -4.83 -14.10 11.83
C LEU A 10 -3.58 -13.27 11.49
N PHE A 11 -2.64 -13.15 12.43
CA PHE A 11 -1.35 -12.49 12.17
C PHE A 11 -0.50 -13.30 11.19
N ALA A 12 -0.46 -14.62 11.32
CA ALA A 12 0.25 -15.50 10.38
C ALA A 12 -0.33 -15.40 8.96
N LEU A 13 -1.66 -15.40 8.82
CA LEU A 13 -2.32 -15.21 7.52
C LEU A 13 -1.99 -13.85 6.90
N SER A 14 -1.93 -12.79 7.70
CA SER A 14 -1.57 -11.45 7.21
C SER A 14 -0.10 -11.36 6.80
N ALA A 15 0.80 -11.98 7.57
CA ALA A 15 2.21 -12.08 7.20
C ALA A 15 2.40 -12.88 5.90
N LEU A 16 1.68 -13.99 5.75
CA LEU A 16 1.69 -14.79 4.52
C LEU A 16 1.11 -14.01 3.33
N ALA A 17 0.02 -13.25 3.52
CA ALA A 17 -0.55 -12.40 2.49
C ALA A 17 0.43 -11.29 2.07
N LEU A 18 1.13 -10.67 3.02
CA LEU A 18 2.17 -9.67 2.75
C LEU A 18 3.32 -10.28 1.95
N ILE A 19 3.88 -11.40 2.39
CA ILE A 19 4.98 -12.11 1.71
C ILE A 19 4.53 -12.54 0.31
N GLY A 20 3.34 -13.14 0.19
CA GLY A 20 2.77 -13.57 -1.08
C GLY A 20 2.60 -12.40 -2.05
N THR A 21 2.12 -11.25 -1.56
CA THR A 21 1.97 -10.04 -2.37
C THR A 21 3.32 -9.49 -2.84
N LEU A 22 4.32 -9.44 -1.95
CA LEU A 22 5.67 -8.99 -2.31
C LEU A 22 6.35 -9.91 -3.32
N LEU A 23 6.20 -11.23 -3.18
CA LEU A 23 6.73 -12.21 -4.13
C LEU A 23 6.04 -12.10 -5.49
N LEU A 24 4.71 -12.01 -5.50
CA LEU A 24 3.92 -11.84 -6.72
C LEU A 24 4.29 -10.55 -7.44
N ALA A 25 4.39 -9.44 -6.71
CA ALA A 25 4.77 -8.16 -7.28
C ALA A 25 6.22 -8.16 -7.79
N ARG A 26 7.16 -8.82 -7.07
CA ARG A 26 8.54 -9.01 -7.55
C ARG A 26 8.58 -9.82 -8.84
N TYR A 27 7.80 -10.91 -8.92
CA TYR A 27 7.70 -11.73 -10.12
C TYR A 27 7.13 -10.94 -11.31
N LEU A 28 6.05 -10.18 -11.11
CA LEU A 28 5.46 -9.36 -12.16
C LEU A 28 6.42 -8.30 -12.68
N VAL A 29 7.08 -7.56 -11.79
CA VAL A 29 8.04 -6.50 -12.15
C VAL A 29 9.26 -7.09 -12.89
N GLY A 30 9.76 -8.25 -12.46
CA GLY A 30 10.89 -8.93 -13.12
C GLY A 30 10.54 -9.60 -14.45
N SER A 31 9.26 -9.87 -14.70
CA SER A 31 8.80 -10.55 -15.92
C SER A 31 8.77 -9.64 -17.15
N LYS A 32 8.46 -10.21 -18.33
CA LYS A 32 8.21 -9.43 -19.55
C LYS A 32 7.07 -8.42 -19.36
N PHE A 33 6.09 -8.74 -18.51
CA PHE A 33 4.95 -7.87 -18.21
C PHE A 33 5.38 -6.55 -17.55
N GLY A 34 6.26 -6.62 -16.54
CA GLY A 34 6.81 -5.44 -15.87
C GLY A 34 7.63 -4.53 -16.79
N ARG A 35 8.35 -5.10 -17.75
CA ARG A 35 9.07 -4.32 -18.78
C ARG A 35 8.12 -3.56 -19.70
N VAL A 36 7.02 -4.18 -20.13
CA VAL A 36 6.00 -3.49 -20.94
C VAL A 36 5.33 -2.37 -20.14
N LEU A 37 5.04 -2.59 -18.85
CA LEU A 37 4.52 -1.52 -17.98
C LEU A 37 5.47 -0.35 -17.82
N THR A 38 6.77 -0.63 -17.69
CA THR A 38 7.80 0.42 -17.61
C THR A 38 7.85 1.21 -18.92
N ALA A 39 7.77 0.53 -20.07
CA ALA A 39 7.70 1.18 -21.37
C ALA A 39 6.41 2.03 -21.55
N ILE A 40 5.27 1.56 -21.03
CA ILE A 40 4.01 2.32 -21.04
C ILE A 40 4.15 3.60 -20.20
N ARG A 41 4.83 3.52 -19.04
CA ARG A 41 5.12 4.67 -18.18
C ARG A 41 5.97 5.72 -18.89
N ASP A 42 6.96 5.31 -19.68
CA ASP A 42 7.84 6.24 -20.40
C ASP A 42 7.14 6.91 -21.59
N SER A 43 6.44 6.13 -22.43
CA SER A 43 5.64 6.68 -23.52
C SER A 43 4.61 5.67 -24.03
N GLU A 44 3.35 5.91 -23.68
CA GLU A 44 2.21 5.10 -24.14
C GLU A 44 2.10 5.10 -25.68
N SER A 45 2.30 6.25 -26.32
CA SER A 45 2.26 6.37 -27.79
C SER A 45 3.27 5.45 -28.47
N ARG A 46 4.51 5.35 -27.94
CA ARG A 46 5.55 4.47 -28.50
C ARG A 46 5.19 2.99 -28.38
N VAL A 47 4.59 2.59 -27.27
CA VAL A 47 4.17 1.20 -27.05
C VAL A 47 3.06 0.80 -28.03
N MET A 48 2.14 1.72 -28.34
CA MET A 48 1.10 1.50 -29.36
C MET A 48 1.70 1.32 -30.76
N PHE A 49 2.74 2.07 -31.14
CA PHE A 49 3.39 1.90 -32.44
C PHE A 49 4.11 0.55 -32.59
N ILE A 50 4.54 -0.08 -31.50
CA ILE A 50 5.19 -1.40 -31.50
C ILE A 50 4.13 -2.54 -31.56
N GLY A 51 2.84 -2.21 -31.55
CA GLY A 51 1.73 -3.17 -31.67
C GLY A 51 1.21 -3.71 -30.34
N TYR A 52 1.69 -3.18 -29.21
CA TYR A 52 1.11 -3.50 -27.89
C TYR A 52 -0.11 -2.63 -27.62
N ASN A 53 -1.15 -3.20 -27.01
CA ASN A 53 -2.33 -2.46 -26.57
C ASN A 53 -2.21 -2.11 -25.06
N PRO A 54 -1.90 -0.86 -24.67
CA PRO A 54 -1.67 -0.47 -23.28
C PRO A 54 -2.89 -0.63 -22.37
N LEU A 55 -4.10 -0.60 -22.93
CA LEU A 55 -5.36 -0.66 -22.17
C LEU A 55 -5.44 -1.94 -21.34
N TRP A 56 -5.15 -3.10 -21.95
CA TRP A 56 -5.22 -4.38 -21.24
C TRP A 56 -4.18 -4.50 -20.13
N TYR A 57 -2.98 -3.96 -20.34
CA TYR A 57 -1.93 -3.94 -19.31
C TYR A 57 -2.32 -3.05 -18.12
N LYS A 58 -2.88 -1.86 -18.39
CA LYS A 58 -3.38 -0.95 -17.35
C LYS A 58 -4.56 -1.54 -16.58
N LEU A 59 -5.55 -2.10 -17.27
CA LEU A 59 -6.70 -2.75 -16.64
C LEU A 59 -6.27 -3.94 -15.76
N PHE A 60 -5.36 -4.79 -16.24
CA PHE A 60 -4.88 -5.92 -15.47
C PHE A 60 -4.22 -5.48 -14.16
N VAL A 61 -3.30 -4.51 -14.22
CA VAL A 61 -2.62 -4.01 -13.01
C VAL A 61 -3.61 -3.36 -12.05
N TRP A 62 -4.53 -2.56 -12.56
CA TRP A 62 -5.55 -1.91 -11.74
C TRP A 62 -6.43 -2.93 -11.00
N THR A 63 -6.95 -3.94 -11.72
CA THR A 63 -7.78 -5.00 -11.13
C THR A 63 -6.98 -5.85 -10.14
N LEU A 64 -5.72 -6.17 -10.45
CA LEU A 64 -4.84 -6.91 -9.54
C LEU A 64 -4.60 -6.14 -8.24
N SER A 65 -4.30 -4.85 -8.32
CA SER A 65 -4.15 -3.99 -7.13
C SER A 65 -5.43 -3.95 -6.30
N ALA A 66 -6.60 -3.86 -6.93
CA ALA A 66 -7.88 -3.89 -6.23
C ALA A 66 -8.11 -5.22 -5.50
N MET A 67 -7.78 -6.36 -6.12
CA MET A 67 -7.88 -7.68 -5.48
C MET A 67 -6.95 -7.80 -4.27
N LEU A 68 -5.72 -7.31 -4.37
CA LEU A 68 -4.76 -7.31 -3.25
C LEU A 68 -5.24 -6.43 -2.09
N CYS A 69 -5.78 -5.25 -2.38
CA CYS A 69 -6.40 -4.38 -1.37
C CYS A 69 -7.62 -5.03 -0.71
N ALA A 70 -8.46 -5.74 -1.47
CA ALA A 70 -9.63 -6.43 -0.94
C ALA A 70 -9.23 -7.54 0.05
N VAL A 71 -8.21 -8.34 -0.27
CA VAL A 71 -7.67 -9.37 0.63
C VAL A 71 -7.11 -8.73 1.91
N ALA A 72 -6.37 -7.63 1.79
CA ALA A 72 -5.84 -6.91 2.95
C ALA A 72 -6.96 -6.39 3.87
N GLY A 73 -8.01 -5.79 3.30
CA GLY A 73 -9.18 -5.33 4.06
C GLY A 73 -9.94 -6.47 4.73
N ALA A 74 -10.14 -7.60 4.05
CA ALA A 74 -10.82 -8.77 4.60
C ALA A 74 -10.07 -9.38 5.80
N LEU A 75 -8.73 -9.33 5.79
CA LEU A 75 -7.90 -9.79 6.91
C LEU A 75 -7.85 -8.79 8.07
N TYR A 76 -8.05 -7.50 7.81
CA TYR A 76 -8.04 -6.44 8.81
C TYR A 76 -9.28 -6.48 9.73
N VAL A 77 -10.48 -6.70 9.17
CA VAL A 77 -11.74 -6.67 9.94
C VAL A 77 -11.76 -7.64 11.14
N PRO A 78 -11.36 -8.92 11.00
CA PRO A 78 -11.31 -9.86 12.12
C PRO A 78 -10.28 -9.50 13.20
N GLN A 79 -9.24 -8.75 12.86
CA GLN A 79 -8.17 -8.37 13.81
C GLN A 79 -8.58 -7.21 14.71
N VAL A 80 -9.25 -6.21 14.15
CA VAL A 80 -9.80 -5.09 14.92
C VAL A 80 -10.97 -5.57 15.78
N GLY A 81 -11.76 -6.53 15.29
CA GLY A 81 -12.83 -7.17 16.05
C GLY A 81 -14.05 -6.28 16.34
N ILE A 82 -13.97 -5.00 15.98
CA ILE A 82 -15.01 -3.98 16.11
C ILE A 82 -15.07 -3.23 14.77
N ILE A 83 -16.26 -3.09 14.20
CA ILE A 83 -16.48 -2.27 13.02
C ILE A 83 -16.94 -0.90 13.51
N ASN A 84 -16.06 0.10 13.43
CA ASN A 84 -16.38 1.47 13.76
C ASN A 84 -16.49 2.30 12.46
N PRO A 85 -17.60 3.03 12.22
CA PRO A 85 -17.74 3.91 11.06
C PRO A 85 -16.62 4.95 10.93
N SER A 86 -15.95 5.31 12.03
CA SER A 86 -14.78 6.19 12.01
C SER A 86 -13.61 5.64 11.19
N GLU A 87 -13.49 4.31 11.08
CA GLU A 87 -12.42 3.67 10.30
C GLU A 87 -12.62 3.83 8.79
N MET A 88 -13.85 4.15 8.35
CA MET A 88 -14.18 4.45 6.94
C MET A 88 -13.91 5.92 6.58
N SER A 89 -13.27 6.68 7.48
CA SER A 89 -12.90 8.08 7.23
C SER A 89 -11.81 8.21 6.16
N VAL A 90 -11.88 9.31 5.40
CA VAL A 90 -10.89 9.69 4.38
C VAL A 90 -9.47 9.79 4.97
N GLY A 91 -9.35 10.13 6.26
CA GLY A 91 -8.05 10.24 6.94
C GLY A 91 -7.22 8.95 6.89
N ASN A 92 -7.85 7.79 7.07
CA ASN A 92 -7.18 6.49 7.01
C ASN A 92 -6.68 6.18 5.59
N SER A 93 -7.43 6.55 4.55
CA SER A 93 -6.99 6.37 3.16
C SER A 93 -5.76 7.23 2.83
N ILE A 94 -5.72 8.47 3.35
CA ILE A 94 -4.57 9.37 3.19
C ILE A 94 -3.34 8.80 3.90
N GLU A 95 -3.51 8.24 5.10
CA GLU A 95 -2.43 7.61 5.86
C GLU A 95 -1.77 6.46 5.07
N ILE A 96 -2.56 5.60 4.43
CA ILE A 96 -2.05 4.52 3.59
C ILE A 96 -1.26 5.07 2.38
N ALA A 97 -1.74 6.15 1.76
CA ALA A 97 -1.01 6.82 0.67
C ALA A 97 0.34 7.39 1.15
N ILE A 98 0.39 7.89 2.38
CA ILE A 98 1.61 8.41 3.01
C ILE A 98 2.63 7.31 3.27
N TRP A 99 2.20 6.12 3.70
CA TRP A 99 3.12 4.98 3.88
C TRP A 99 3.91 4.69 2.60
N VAL A 100 3.23 4.74 1.45
CA VAL A 100 3.84 4.56 0.13
C VAL A 100 4.74 5.76 -0.23
N ALA A 101 4.27 6.98 0.02
CA ALA A 101 5.03 8.19 -0.29
C ALA A 101 6.35 8.27 0.48
N VAL A 102 6.32 8.01 1.80
CA VAL A 102 7.49 8.00 2.68
C VAL A 102 8.44 6.85 2.35
N GLY A 103 7.88 5.67 2.05
CA GLY A 103 8.65 4.49 1.65
C GLY A 103 9.30 4.61 0.27
N GLY A 104 8.74 5.45 -0.61
CA GLY A 104 9.16 5.63 -1.99
C GLY A 104 8.44 4.69 -2.96
N ARG A 105 7.87 5.27 -4.02
CA ARG A 105 7.09 4.56 -5.07
C ARG A 105 7.92 3.66 -6.00
N GLY A 106 9.26 3.80 -5.97
CA GLY A 106 10.17 3.09 -6.86
C GLY A 106 10.61 1.71 -6.39
N THR A 107 10.30 1.32 -5.15
CA THR A 107 10.72 0.03 -4.59
C THR A 107 9.56 -0.73 -3.96
N LEU A 108 9.59 -2.07 -4.00
CA LEU A 108 8.56 -2.90 -3.37
C LEU A 108 8.65 -2.92 -1.84
N ILE A 109 9.87 -2.76 -1.30
CA ILE A 109 10.14 -2.84 0.14
C ILE A 109 9.87 -1.48 0.82
N GLY A 110 10.03 -0.38 0.07
CA GLY A 110 9.81 0.98 0.54
C GLY A 110 8.51 1.17 1.32
N PRO A 111 7.33 0.87 0.74
CA PRO A 111 6.05 1.02 1.43
C PRO A 111 5.93 0.25 2.75
N VAL A 112 6.60 -0.91 2.88
CA VAL A 112 6.62 -1.69 4.12
C VAL A 112 7.38 -0.95 5.22
N ILE A 113 8.54 -0.39 4.87
CA ILE A 113 9.34 0.42 5.79
C ILE A 113 8.58 1.71 6.15
N GLY A 114 7.98 2.37 5.15
CA GLY A 114 7.17 3.57 5.34
C GLY A 114 5.96 3.33 6.27
N ALA A 115 5.26 2.21 6.10
CA ALA A 115 4.17 1.82 6.99
C ALA A 115 4.65 1.62 8.43
N PHE A 116 5.80 0.97 8.62
CA PHE A 116 6.36 0.76 9.96
C PHE A 116 6.77 2.08 10.63
N LEU A 117 7.47 2.96 9.91
CA LEU A 117 7.91 4.26 10.41
C LEU A 117 6.73 5.17 10.77
N VAL A 118 5.73 5.26 9.88
CA VAL A 118 4.56 6.12 10.10
C VAL A 118 3.69 5.58 11.24
N ASN A 119 3.50 4.26 11.36
CA ASN A 119 2.77 3.68 12.49
C ASN A 119 3.52 3.87 13.82
N LEU A 120 4.85 3.78 13.83
CA LEU A 120 5.64 4.03 15.02
C LEU A 120 5.55 5.51 15.45
N ALA A 121 5.64 6.43 14.48
CA ALA A 121 5.40 7.84 14.71
C ALA A 121 3.98 8.08 15.24
N LYS A 122 2.95 7.48 14.63
CA LYS A 122 1.55 7.58 15.08
C LYS A 122 1.40 7.15 16.52
N SER A 123 1.97 6.00 16.89
CA SER A 123 1.93 5.47 18.26
C SER A 123 2.57 6.46 19.24
N TRP A 124 3.72 7.04 18.89
CA TRP A 124 4.43 7.98 19.77
C TRP A 124 3.74 9.35 19.89
N PHE A 125 3.23 9.88 18.78
CA PHE A 125 2.51 11.16 18.74
C PHE A 125 1.13 11.07 19.39
N THR A 126 0.44 9.94 19.30
CA THR A 126 -0.86 9.74 19.97
C THR A 126 -0.74 9.78 21.49
N VAL A 127 0.43 9.41 22.05
CA VAL A 127 0.67 9.47 23.51
C VAL A 127 1.03 10.88 23.97
N SER A 128 1.76 11.65 23.15
CA SER A 128 2.29 12.96 23.56
C SER A 128 1.34 14.12 23.21
N PHE A 129 0.75 14.12 22.01
CA PHE A 129 -0.03 15.24 21.46
C PHE A 129 -1.03 14.79 20.37
N PRO A 130 -2.22 14.29 20.75
CA PRO A 130 -3.19 13.72 19.80
C PRO A 130 -3.70 14.71 18.74
N GLU A 131 -3.90 15.97 19.10
CA GLU A 131 -4.49 17.00 18.23
C GLU A 131 -3.56 17.44 17.08
N TYR A 132 -2.24 17.33 17.27
CA TYR A 132 -1.25 17.77 16.29
C TYR A 132 -0.88 16.69 15.25
N TRP A 133 -1.34 15.45 15.44
CA TRP A 133 -1.03 14.34 14.53
C TRP A 133 -1.48 14.61 13.10
N LEU A 134 -2.70 15.14 12.91
CA LEU A 134 -3.24 15.44 11.57
C LEU A 134 -2.42 16.52 10.84
N PHE A 135 -1.97 17.55 11.55
CA PHE A 135 -1.10 18.59 10.99
C PHE A 135 0.28 18.04 10.62
N PHE A 136 0.85 17.18 11.47
CA PHE A 136 2.10 16.49 11.19
C PHE A 136 1.97 15.57 9.97
N LEU A 137 0.91 14.78 9.91
CA LEU A 137 0.63 13.83 8.83
C LEU A 137 0.43 14.56 7.49
N GLY A 138 -0.29 15.68 7.48
CA GLY A 138 -0.43 16.52 6.28
C GLY A 138 0.89 17.17 5.84
N THR A 139 1.68 17.67 6.78
CA THR A 139 3.01 18.25 6.48
C THR A 139 3.94 17.20 5.90
N LEU A 140 3.96 16.01 6.50
CA LEU A 140 4.76 14.88 6.07
C LEU A 140 4.35 14.38 4.69
N PHE A 141 3.05 14.39 4.35
CA PHE A 141 2.58 14.11 3.00
C PHE A 141 3.13 15.11 1.97
N ILE A 142 3.04 16.41 2.26
CA ILE A 142 3.53 17.47 1.35
C ILE A 142 5.04 17.32 1.16
N VAL A 143 5.81 17.14 2.23
CA VAL A 143 7.26 16.97 2.16
C VAL A 143 7.64 15.70 1.40
N ALA A 144 6.99 14.56 1.70
CA ALA A 144 7.26 13.30 1.02
C ALA A 144 6.97 13.40 -0.49
N THR A 145 5.84 14.00 -0.88
CA THR A 145 5.48 14.17 -2.30
C THR A 145 6.34 15.18 -3.05
N LEU A 146 6.86 16.21 -2.37
CA LEU A 146 7.72 17.23 -2.97
C LEU A 146 9.16 16.73 -3.19
N TYR A 147 9.70 15.97 -2.23
CA TYR A 147 11.13 15.61 -2.22
C TYR A 147 11.45 14.18 -2.65
N LEU A 148 10.48 13.26 -2.65
CA LEU A 148 10.68 11.88 -3.10
C LEU A 148 10.07 11.70 -4.51
N PRO A 149 10.89 11.70 -5.59
CA PRO A 149 10.42 11.51 -6.95
C PRO A 149 9.93 10.09 -7.26
#